data_AF-A0A1I4HL18-F1
#
_entry.id   AF-A0A1I4HL18-F1
#
_cell.length_a   1.000
_cell.length_b   1.000
_cell.length_c   1.000
_cell.angle_alpha   90.00
_cell.angle_beta   90.00
_cell.angle_gamma   90.00
#
_symmetry.space_group_name_H-M   'P 1'
#
loop_
_entity.id
_entity.type
_entity.pdbx_description
1 polymer ?
#
loop_
_entity_poly.entity_id
_entity_poly.type
_entity_poly.pdbx_seq_one_letter_code
_entity_poly.pdbx_strand_id
1 'polypeptide(L)'
;MTALINPPAGAPATPPARPSAQPPAIAGADGPAWRQLRQWQQDGKELAFVYSRSLGGLMQTGRGRLARLSAEALAIEAGLCKMFVVLTGAGYEAGPQLFFTPDLLGRFNVEGVAVRLANHDWLFLSAEAVPAHLTIGNT
;
A
#
# COMPACT_ATOMS: atom_id res chain seq x y z
N MET A 1 48.10 -53.03 -2.04
CA MET A 1 47.57 -52.16 -3.11
C MET A 1 46.08 -52.01 -2.88
N THR A 2 45.65 -50.86 -2.34
CA THR A 2 44.29 -50.60 -1.87
C THR A 2 43.49 -49.97 -3.00
N ALA A 3 42.38 -50.57 -3.40
CA ALA A 3 41.47 -50.03 -4.40
C ALA A 3 40.57 -48.96 -3.77
N LEU A 4 40.63 -47.73 -4.29
CA LEU A 4 39.72 -46.62 -3.99
C LEU A 4 38.37 -46.86 -4.66
N ILE A 5 37.30 -46.98 -3.87
CA ILE A 5 35.92 -47.00 -4.35
C ILE A 5 35.38 -45.57 -4.26
N ASN A 6 35.08 -44.96 -5.39
CA ASN A 6 34.33 -43.69 -5.45
C ASN A 6 32.85 -43.93 -5.10
N PRO A 7 32.21 -43.12 -4.25
CA PRO A 7 30.76 -43.17 -4.07
C PRO A 7 30.03 -42.50 -5.26
N PRO A 8 28.77 -42.90 -5.56
CA PRO A 8 28.01 -42.31 -6.64
C PRO A 8 27.60 -40.86 -6.31
N ALA A 9 27.59 -40.02 -7.35
CA ALA A 9 27.23 -38.62 -7.30
C ALA A 9 25.85 -38.41 -6.66
N GLY A 10 25.81 -37.52 -5.66
CA GLY A 10 24.59 -37.12 -4.97
C GLY A 10 23.54 -36.57 -5.94
N ALA A 11 22.29 -36.91 -5.67
CA ALA A 11 21.12 -36.38 -6.35
C ALA A 11 21.11 -34.85 -6.35
N PRO A 12 20.56 -34.18 -7.38
CA PRO A 12 20.51 -32.73 -7.43
C PRO A 12 19.70 -32.20 -6.25
N ALA A 13 20.32 -31.34 -5.44
CA ALA A 13 19.65 -30.64 -4.35
C ALA A 13 18.49 -29.83 -4.94
N THR A 14 17.28 -30.10 -4.47
CA THR A 14 16.10 -29.32 -4.81
C THR A 14 16.35 -27.89 -4.34
N PRO A 15 16.27 -26.87 -5.22
CA PRO A 15 16.45 -25.49 -4.78
C PRO A 15 15.37 -25.16 -3.74
N PRO A 16 15.71 -24.39 -2.68
CA PRO A 16 14.71 -23.97 -1.71
C PRO A 16 13.59 -23.25 -2.44
N ALA A 17 12.35 -23.69 -2.20
CA ALA A 17 11.17 -23.01 -2.70
C ALA A 17 11.30 -21.53 -2.28
N ARG A 18 11.38 -20.62 -3.27
CA ARG A 18 11.23 -19.20 -2.97
C ARG A 18 9.93 -19.06 -2.18
N PRO A 19 9.90 -18.33 -1.06
CA PRO A 19 8.63 -17.98 -0.46
C PRO A 19 7.81 -17.34 -1.58
N SER A 20 6.75 -18.04 -1.98
CA SER A 20 5.81 -17.54 -2.96
C SER A 20 5.39 -16.18 -2.43
N ALA A 21 5.59 -15.11 -3.20
CA ALA A 21 5.06 -13.81 -2.84
C ALA A 21 3.56 -14.03 -2.68
N GLN A 22 3.13 -14.18 -1.43
CA GLN A 22 1.77 -14.51 -1.11
C GLN A 22 0.96 -13.33 -1.66
N PRO A 23 0.06 -13.55 -2.63
CA PRO A 23 -0.75 -12.46 -3.14
C PRO A 23 -1.40 -11.81 -1.91
N PRO A 24 -1.30 -10.47 -1.75
CA PRO A 24 -1.73 -9.83 -0.52
C PRO A 24 -3.15 -10.27 -0.26
N ALA A 25 -3.38 -10.83 0.93
CA ALA A 25 -4.70 -11.28 1.34
C ALA A 25 -5.64 -10.11 1.06
N ILE A 26 -6.58 -10.31 0.13
CA ILE A 26 -7.60 -9.31 -0.19
C ILE A 26 -8.49 -9.29 1.06
N ALA A 27 -8.06 -8.55 2.08
CA ALA A 27 -8.82 -8.42 3.31
C ALA A 27 -10.06 -7.62 2.92
N GLY A 28 -11.22 -8.28 2.92
CA GLY A 28 -12.49 -7.62 2.65
C GLY A 28 -12.82 -6.55 3.70
N ALA A 29 -14.02 -5.99 3.61
CA ALA A 29 -14.53 -4.91 4.47
C ALA A 29 -14.70 -5.26 5.97
N ASP A 30 -13.97 -6.25 6.49
CA ASP A 30 -13.94 -6.68 7.90
C ASP A 30 -12.51 -6.76 8.47
N GLY A 31 -11.50 -6.48 7.64
CA GLY A 31 -10.09 -6.52 8.01
C GLY A 31 -9.62 -5.36 8.91
N PRO A 32 -8.41 -5.45 9.50
CA PRO A 32 -7.82 -4.38 10.31
C PRO A 32 -7.75 -3.04 9.56
N ALA A 33 -7.42 -3.06 8.26
CA ALA A 33 -7.41 -1.89 7.39
C ALA A 33 -8.77 -1.20 7.31
N TRP A 34 -9.84 -1.98 7.10
CA TRP A 34 -11.19 -1.45 7.04
C TRP A 34 -11.63 -0.83 8.36
N ARG A 35 -11.33 -1.50 9.48
CA ARG A 35 -11.61 -0.97 10.83
C ARG A 35 -10.89 0.36 11.08
N GLN A 36 -9.64 0.48 10.64
CA GLN A 36 -8.88 1.72 10.75
C GLN A 36 -9.46 2.86 9.90
N LEU A 37 -9.86 2.57 8.66
CA LEU A 37 -10.55 3.55 7.81
C LEU A 37 -11.87 4.02 8.44
N ARG A 38 -12.67 3.09 8.99
CA ARG A 38 -13.92 3.39 9.71
C ARG A 38 -13.67 4.26 10.93
N GLN A 39 -12.65 3.94 11.72
CA GLN A 39 -12.28 4.74 12.88
C GLN A 39 -11.90 6.16 12.48
N TRP A 40 -11.03 6.33 11.48
CA TRP A 40 -10.62 7.65 10.98
C TRP A 40 -11.79 8.46 10.42
N GLN A 41 -12.75 7.81 9.77
CA GLN A 41 -13.99 8.46 9.31
C GLN A 41 -14.83 8.96 10.49
N GLN A 42 -15.05 8.11 11.50
CA GLN A 42 -15.83 8.44 12.70
C GLN A 42 -15.19 9.59 13.50
N ASP A 43 -13.87 9.58 13.60
CA ASP A 43 -13.10 10.63 14.29
C ASP A 43 -13.00 11.93 13.48
N GLY A 44 -13.43 11.93 12.21
CA GLY A 44 -13.23 13.04 11.30
C GLY A 44 -11.75 13.42 11.15
N LYS A 45 -10.86 12.42 11.22
CA LYS A 45 -9.41 12.61 11.19
C LYS A 45 -8.98 13.22 9.86
N GLU A 46 -8.13 14.25 9.90
CA GLU A 46 -7.45 14.72 8.71
C GLU A 46 -6.30 13.77 8.36
N LEU A 47 -6.31 13.27 7.14
CA LEU A 47 -5.39 12.27 6.62
C LEU A 47 -4.61 12.87 5.45
N ALA A 48 -3.32 12.56 5.36
CA ALA A 48 -2.60 12.66 4.10
C ALA A 48 -3.06 11.53 3.18
N PHE A 49 -3.16 11.80 1.88
CA PHE A 49 -3.47 10.78 0.89
C PHE A 49 -2.56 10.87 -0.33
N VAL A 50 -2.34 9.71 -0.94
CA VAL A 50 -1.70 9.55 -2.25
C VAL A 50 -2.60 8.67 -3.09
N TYR A 51 -3.08 9.17 -4.22
CA TYR A 51 -3.75 8.38 -5.25
C TYR A 51 -2.81 8.27 -6.45
N SER A 52 -2.55 7.05 -6.90
CA SER A 52 -1.71 6.76 -8.05
C SER A 52 -2.48 5.89 -9.03
N ARG A 53 -2.49 6.32 -10.29
CA ARG A 53 -3.03 5.51 -11.38
C ARG A 53 -2.07 4.38 -11.74
N SER A 54 -2.64 3.25 -12.11
CA SER A 54 -1.92 2.15 -12.75
C SER A 54 -0.99 2.66 -13.85
N LEU A 55 0.19 2.06 -13.96
CA LEU A 55 1.26 2.43 -14.89
C LEU A 55 1.89 3.82 -14.66
N GLY A 56 1.66 4.44 -13.49
CA GLY A 56 2.42 5.63 -13.04
C GLY A 56 2.02 6.95 -13.72
N GLY A 57 0.86 7.00 -14.38
CA GLY A 57 0.48 8.15 -15.20
C GLY A 57 0.06 9.40 -14.42
N LEU A 58 -0.66 9.25 -13.30
CA LEU A 58 -1.17 10.37 -12.51
C LEU A 58 -1.02 10.06 -11.02
N MET A 59 -0.31 10.94 -10.30
CA MET A 59 -0.27 10.95 -8.85
C MET A 59 -0.96 12.21 -8.33
N GLN A 60 -2.03 12.02 -7.57
CA GLN A 60 -2.66 13.10 -6.81
C GLN A 60 -2.34 12.90 -5.34
N THR A 61 -1.83 13.94 -4.69
CA THR A 61 -1.55 13.92 -3.25
C THR A 61 -2.26 15.09 -2.58
N GLY A 62 -2.49 14.97 -1.28
CA GLY A 62 -3.12 16.06 -0.54
C GLY A 62 -3.47 15.66 0.88
N ARG A 63 -4.30 16.49 1.50
CA ARG A 63 -4.87 16.24 2.83
C ARG A 63 -6.38 16.35 2.77
N GLY A 64 -7.07 15.50 3.52
CA GLY A 64 -8.51 15.52 3.56
C GLY A 64 -9.09 14.59 4.62
N ARG A 65 -10.42 14.60 4.75
CA ARG A 65 -11.15 13.76 5.71
C ARG A 65 -12.00 12.76 4.97
N LEU A 66 -12.15 11.56 5.53
CA LEU A 66 -13.08 10.57 5.01
C LEU A 66 -14.51 11.05 5.30
N ALA A 67 -15.21 11.53 4.28
CA ALA A 67 -16.58 12.00 4.40
C ALA A 67 -17.60 10.86 4.25
N ARG A 68 -17.24 9.83 3.47
CA ARG A 68 -18.07 8.64 3.28
C ARG A 68 -17.18 7.40 3.15
N LEU A 69 -17.60 6.31 3.76
CA LEU A 69 -17.03 4.98 3.59
C LEU A 69 -18.13 3.92 3.64
N SER A 70 -18.33 3.23 2.52
CA SER A 70 -19.17 2.03 2.38
C SER A 70 -18.45 0.99 1.53
N ALA A 71 -18.93 -0.25 1.50
CA ALA A 71 -18.27 -1.34 0.77
C ALA A 71 -18.04 -1.02 -0.73
N GLU A 72 -18.87 -0.13 -1.30
CA GLU A 72 -18.85 0.24 -2.71
C GLU A 72 -18.09 1.54 -2.99
N ALA A 73 -17.90 2.41 -1.99
CA ALA A 73 -17.37 3.74 -2.23
C ALA A 73 -16.71 4.41 -1.02
N LEU A 74 -15.69 5.21 -1.32
CA LEU A 74 -15.02 6.11 -0.39
C LEU A 74 -15.04 7.54 -0.95
N ALA A 75 -15.28 8.51 -0.09
CA ALA A 75 -15.16 9.92 -0.44
C ALA A 75 -14.19 10.65 0.50
N ILE A 76 -13.26 11.39 -0.08
CA ILE A 76 -12.34 12.29 0.64
C ILE A 76 -12.74 13.73 0.36
N GLU A 77 -12.98 14.50 1.42
CA GLU A 77 -13.16 15.94 1.34
C GLU A 77 -11.81 16.63 1.62
N ALA A 78 -11.32 17.38 0.64
CA ALA A 78 -10.03 18.06 0.63
C ALA A 78 -10.24 19.53 0.27
N GLY A 79 -10.56 20.35 1.28
CA GLY A 79 -10.94 21.75 1.08
C GLY A 79 -12.26 21.87 0.29
N LEU A 80 -12.23 22.59 -0.84
CA LEU A 80 -13.39 22.74 -1.72
C LEU A 80 -13.59 21.55 -2.69
N CYS A 81 -12.63 20.63 -2.74
CA CYS A 81 -12.65 19.48 -3.63
C CYS A 81 -13.14 18.23 -2.90
N LYS A 82 -13.86 17.37 -3.62
CA LYS A 82 -14.27 16.05 -3.15
C LYS A 82 -13.79 14.99 -4.12
N MET A 83 -12.95 14.07 -3.65
CA MET A 83 -12.55 12.90 -4.41
C MET A 83 -13.48 11.75 -4.10
N PHE A 84 -14.03 11.11 -5.13
CA PHE A 84 -14.89 9.93 -4.98
C PHE A 84 -14.20 8.72 -5.61
N VAL A 85 -14.12 7.63 -4.87
CA VAL A 85 -13.40 6.41 -5.23
C VAL A 85 -14.35 5.23 -5.15
N VAL A 86 -14.42 4.45 -6.23
CA VAL A 86 -15.20 3.20 -6.27
C VAL A 86 -14.36 2.09 -5.64
N LEU A 87 -14.95 1.38 -4.67
CA LEU A 87 -14.30 0.34 -3.88
C LEU A 87 -14.72 -1.09 -4.25
N THR A 88 -15.63 -1.26 -5.21
CA THR A 88 -16.03 -2.58 -5.69
C THR A 88 -14.80 -3.36 -6.20
N GLY A 89 -14.52 -4.50 -5.56
CA GLY A 89 -13.35 -5.32 -5.87
C GLY A 89 -12.03 -4.79 -5.32
N ALA A 90 -12.04 -3.78 -4.46
CA ALA A 90 -10.83 -3.27 -3.82
C ALA A 90 -10.30 -4.24 -2.74
N GLY A 91 -8.96 -4.28 -2.62
CA GLY A 91 -8.26 -4.92 -1.51
C GLY A 91 -7.68 -3.87 -0.56
N TYR A 92 -7.54 -4.24 0.72
CA TYR A 92 -7.12 -3.33 1.78
C TYR A 92 -5.97 -3.93 2.59
N GLU A 93 -4.98 -3.10 2.91
CA GLU A 93 -3.82 -3.49 3.70
C GLU A 93 -3.51 -2.40 4.73
N ALA A 94 -3.31 -2.79 5.98
CA ALA A 94 -2.91 -1.89 7.06
C ALA A 94 -1.44 -2.13 7.40
N GLY A 95 -0.72 -1.06 7.69
CA GLY A 95 0.66 -1.10 8.13
C GLY A 95 1.58 -0.22 7.30
N PRO A 96 2.90 -0.39 7.47
CA PRO A 96 3.89 0.46 6.83
C PRO A 96 3.94 0.23 5.33
N GLN A 97 3.86 1.33 4.55
CA GLN A 97 4.08 1.33 3.12
C GLN A 97 5.38 2.03 2.78
N LEU A 98 6.15 1.45 1.85
CA LEU A 98 7.44 1.97 1.44
C LEU A 98 7.28 3.10 0.43
N PHE A 99 7.87 4.25 0.72
CA PHE A 99 7.99 5.39 -0.18
C PHE A 99 9.47 5.70 -0.45
N PHE A 100 9.72 6.35 -1.58
CA PHE A 100 11.05 6.81 -1.97
C PHE A 100 11.12 8.33 -1.91
N THR A 101 12.31 8.85 -1.61
CA THR A 101 12.59 10.27 -1.79
C THR A 101 12.50 10.64 -3.28
N PRO A 102 12.20 11.91 -3.62
CA PRO A 102 12.09 12.33 -5.03
C PRO A 102 13.36 12.07 -5.86
N ASP A 103 14.54 12.13 -5.24
CA ASP A 103 15.84 11.84 -5.87
C ASP A 103 16.15 10.33 -5.96
N LEU A 104 15.27 9.48 -5.43
CA LEU A 104 15.41 8.02 -5.36
C LEU A 104 16.64 7.53 -4.57
N LEU A 105 17.31 8.41 -3.82
CA LEU A 105 18.50 8.06 -3.03
C LEU A 105 18.13 7.49 -1.65
N GLY A 106 16.90 7.71 -1.21
CA GLY A 106 16.39 7.29 0.09
C GLY A 106 15.05 6.58 0.00
N ARG A 107 14.72 5.85 1.06
CA ARG A 107 13.42 5.21 1.26
C ARG A 107 12.99 5.31 2.71
N PHE A 108 11.70 5.39 2.94
CA PHE A 108 11.10 5.49 4.27
C PHE A 108 9.77 4.75 4.29
N ASN A 109 9.39 4.24 5.45
CA ASN A 109 8.08 3.63 5.64
C ASN A 109 7.14 4.66 6.26
N VAL A 110 5.89 4.66 5.79
CA VAL A 110 4.81 5.47 6.36
C VAL A 110 3.71 4.54 6.83
N GLU A 111 3.32 4.65 8.09
CA GLU A 111 2.19 3.86 8.61
C GLU A 111 0.89 4.36 8.00
N GLY A 112 0.03 3.44 7.54
CA GLY A 112 -1.24 3.82 6.98
C GLY A 112 -2.09 2.67 6.49
N VAL A 113 -3.03 3.01 5.62
CA VAL A 113 -3.90 2.05 4.93
C VAL A 113 -3.70 2.19 3.43
N ALA A 114 -3.29 1.11 2.79
CA ALA A 114 -3.28 0.96 1.34
C ALA A 114 -4.61 0.35 0.87
N VAL A 115 -5.16 0.94 -0.19
CA VAL A 115 -6.37 0.50 -0.89
C VAL A 115 -5.98 0.25 -2.35
N ARG A 116 -5.99 -1.02 -2.75
CA ARG A 116 -5.73 -1.43 -4.13
C ARG A 116 -7.05 -1.59 -4.84
N LEU A 117 -7.31 -0.75 -5.83
CA LEU A 117 -8.57 -0.70 -6.56
C LEU A 117 -8.61 -1.78 -7.64
N ALA A 118 -9.82 -2.15 -8.07
CA ALA A 118 -10.02 -3.20 -9.07
C ALA A 118 -9.40 -2.88 -10.44
N ASN A 119 -9.26 -1.60 -10.76
CA ASN A 119 -8.57 -1.12 -11.97
C ASN A 119 -7.05 -1.01 -11.80
N HIS A 120 -6.48 -1.62 -10.76
CA HIS A 120 -5.07 -1.57 -10.39
C HIS A 120 -4.52 -0.19 -9.99
N ASP A 121 -5.40 0.79 -9.81
CA ASP A 121 -5.01 2.04 -9.16
C ASP A 121 -4.79 1.79 -7.67
N TRP A 122 -4.05 2.71 -7.06
CA TRP A 122 -3.65 2.62 -5.67
C TRP A 122 -3.98 3.91 -4.93
N LEU A 123 -4.64 3.78 -3.78
CA LEU A 123 -4.88 4.87 -2.85
C LEU A 123 -4.22 4.52 -1.52
N PHE A 124 -3.38 5.40 -1.00
CA PHE A 124 -2.81 5.30 0.33
C PHE A 124 -3.31 6.45 1.21
N LEU A 125 -3.62 6.13 2.46
CA LEU A 125 -4.12 7.05 3.48
C LEU A 125 -3.28 6.92 4.74
N SER A 126 -2.82 8.04 5.29
CA SER A 126 -2.06 8.05 6.54
C SER A 126 -2.51 9.17 7.46
N ALA A 127 -2.54 8.89 8.76
CA ALA A 127 -2.71 9.89 9.81
C ALA A 127 -1.41 10.63 10.14
N GLU A 128 -0.26 10.12 9.68
CA GLU A 128 1.03 10.76 9.87
C GLU A 128 1.14 11.99 8.97
N ALA A 129 1.75 13.05 9.50
CA ALA A 129 2.23 14.11 8.65
C ALA A 129 3.43 13.57 7.87
N VAL A 130 3.35 13.58 6.53
CA VAL A 130 4.53 13.34 5.69
C VAL A 130 5.61 14.32 6.16
N PRO A 131 6.80 13.85 6.57
CA PRO A 131 7.85 14.71 7.09
C PRO A 131 8.13 15.89 6.15
N ALA A 132 8.26 17.11 6.70
CA ALA A 132 8.35 18.34 5.90
C ALA A 132 9.50 18.35 4.87
N HIS A 133 10.58 17.59 5.13
CA HIS A 133 11.71 17.42 4.21
C HIS A 133 11.41 16.58 2.96
N LEU A 134 10.19 16.03 2.84
CA LEU A 134 9.72 15.22 1.71
C LEU A 134 8.66 15.96 0.87
N THR A 135 8.45 17.26 1.14
CA THR A 135 7.49 18.07 0.40
C THR A 135 7.99 18.26 -1.03
N ILE A 136 7.29 17.68 -1.99
CA ILE A 136 7.60 17.78 -3.42
C ILE A 136 7.36 19.24 -3.85
N GLY A 137 8.46 19.97 -4.09
CA GLY A 137 8.49 21.22 -4.86
C GLY A 137 7.92 22.46 -4.16
N ASN A 138 8.79 23.23 -3.51
CA ASN A 138 8.71 24.70 -3.56
C ASN A 138 10.09 25.21 -4.01
N THR A 139 10.27 25.30 -5.33
CA THR A 139 11.27 26.15 -5.98
C THR A 139 10.57 26.97 -7.03
#